data_AF-A0A267DFG7-F1
#
_entry.id   AF-A0A267DFG7-F1
#
_cell.length_a   1.000
_cell.length_b   1.000
_cell.length_c   1.000
_cell.angle_alpha   90.00
_cell.angle_beta   90.00
_cell.angle_gamma   90.00
#
_symmetry.space_group_name_H-M   'P 1'
#
loop_
_entity.id
_entity.type
_entity.pdbx_description
1 polymer ?
#
loop_
_entity_poly.entity_id
_entity_poly.type
_entity_poly.pdbx_seq_one_letter_code
_entity_poly.pdbx_strand_id
1 'polypeptide(L)'
;MVQYNFKQITVVPTAKDFVDIVLSKTQRKTPTVIHRHYQISRIRQFYTRKVKFTQQTFYDKLTAIVTEFPRLEELHPFYADLINALYDRDHYKLALGQINTARHLVARVGQDYSRLLKYGDSLYRCKQLKRAALGRMATIMRG
;
A
#
# COMPACT_ATOMS: atom_id res chain seq x y z
N MET A 1 33.58 -1.18 6.10
CA MET A 1 32.84 -0.21 6.93
C MET A 1 31.48 0.01 6.31
N VAL A 2 30.39 -0.24 7.03
CA VAL A 2 29.04 0.04 6.52
C VAL A 2 28.87 1.56 6.49
N GLN A 3 28.99 2.15 5.30
CA GLN A 3 28.75 3.57 5.10
C GLN A 3 27.24 3.78 5.03
N TYR A 4 26.62 4.14 6.16
CA TYR A 4 25.19 4.41 6.22
C TYR A 4 24.85 5.57 5.29
N ASN A 5 24.09 5.30 4.23
CA ASN A 5 23.76 6.29 3.20
C ASN A 5 22.36 6.86 3.39
N PHE A 6 22.24 7.85 4.27
CA PHE A 6 20.98 8.56 4.54
C PHE A 6 20.43 9.34 3.32
N LYS A 7 21.17 9.43 2.20
CA LYS A 7 20.74 10.11 0.98
C LYS A 7 19.98 9.20 0.00
N GLN A 8 19.95 7.89 0.21
CA GLN A 8 19.28 6.93 -0.68
C GLN A 8 17.80 6.69 -0.35
N ILE A 9 17.25 7.42 0.64
CA ILE A 9 15.85 7.30 1.04
C ILE A 9 14.96 7.99 0.00
N THR A 10 13.96 7.28 -0.51
CA THR A 10 12.99 7.84 -1.45
C THR A 10 12.09 8.84 -0.74
N VAL A 11 11.65 9.86 -1.48
CA VAL A 11 10.75 10.88 -0.94
C VAL A 11 9.44 10.23 -0.53
N VAL A 12 9.08 10.36 0.75
CA VAL A 12 7.82 9.89 1.31
C VAL A 12 6.73 10.93 1.02
N PRO A 13 5.76 10.64 0.14
CA PRO A 13 4.69 11.59 -0.17
C PRO A 13 3.67 11.67 0.98
N THR A 14 2.87 12.74 0.98
CA THR A 14 1.76 12.88 1.92
C THR A 14 0.72 11.78 1.74
N ALA A 15 -0.12 11.51 2.75
CA ALA A 15 -1.18 10.51 2.67
C ALA A 15 -2.10 10.69 1.46
N LYS A 16 -2.47 11.95 1.15
CA LYS A 16 -3.32 12.29 0.00
C LYS A 16 -2.61 11.98 -1.32
N ASP A 17 -1.39 12.49 -1.48
CA ASP A 17 -0.61 12.28 -2.72
C ASP A 17 -0.27 10.81 -2.92
N PHE A 18 -0.01 10.08 -1.84
CA PHE A 18 0.21 8.64 -1.88
C PHE A 18 -0.99 7.92 -2.50
N VAL A 19 -2.20 8.20 -2.00
CA VAL A 19 -3.44 7.61 -2.53
C VAL A 19 -3.64 7.99 -3.99
N ASP A 20 -3.44 9.27 -4.35
CA ASP A 20 -3.63 9.75 -5.71
C ASP A 20 -2.64 9.12 -6.69
N ILE A 21 -1.37 8.99 -6.32
CA ILE A 21 -0.33 8.30 -7.10
C ILE A 21 -0.72 6.85 -7.35
N VAL A 22 -1.17 6.13 -6.31
CA VAL A 22 -1.52 4.71 -6.43
C VAL A 22 -2.77 4.52 -7.29
N LEU A 23 -3.84 5.29 -7.05
CA LEU A 23 -5.09 5.18 -7.82
C LEU A 23 -4.89 5.59 -9.29
N SER A 24 -4.09 6.64 -9.54
CA SER A 24 -3.69 7.05 -10.88
C SER A 24 -2.90 5.95 -11.60
N LYS A 25 -1.95 5.30 -10.91
CA LYS A 25 -1.17 4.18 -11.47
C LYS A 25 -2.09 3.00 -11.80
N THR A 26 -3.04 2.65 -10.93
CA THR A 26 -4.01 1.58 -11.19
C THR A 26 -4.85 1.89 -12.43
N GLN A 27 -5.35 3.11 -12.57
CA GLN A 27 -6.19 3.47 -13.73
C GLN A 27 -5.40 3.43 -15.04
N ARG A 28 -4.14 3.90 -15.05
CA ARG A 28 -3.30 3.95 -16.26
C ARG A 28 -2.73 2.58 -16.67
N LYS A 29 -2.44 1.70 -15.72
CA LYS A 29 -1.75 0.41 -15.97
C LYS A 29 -2.68 -0.80 -16.04
N THR A 30 -3.97 -0.64 -15.79
CA THR A 30 -4.97 -1.73 -15.87
C THR A 30 -6.05 -1.40 -16.89
N PRO A 31 -6.62 -2.39 -17.61
CA PRO A 31 -7.71 -2.13 -18.56
C PRO A 31 -8.90 -1.45 -17.87
N THR A 32 -9.59 -0.56 -18.58
CA THR A 32 -10.62 0.32 -18.00
C THR A 32 -12.03 0.02 -18.50
N VAL A 33 -12.17 -0.56 -19.69
CA VAL A 33 -13.46 -0.82 -20.34
C VAL A 33 -13.95 -2.23 -20.02
N ILE A 34 -15.22 -2.33 -19.62
CA ILE A 34 -15.93 -3.60 -19.44
C ILE A 34 -17.43 -3.42 -19.72
N HIS A 35 -18.03 -4.43 -20.37
CA HIS A 35 -19.45 -4.41 -20.73
C HIS A 35 -20.26 -5.45 -19.94
N ARG A 36 -21.56 -5.19 -19.78
CA ARG A 36 -22.48 -6.03 -18.99
C ARG A 36 -22.68 -7.43 -19.57
N HIS A 37 -22.59 -7.59 -20.88
CA HIS A 37 -22.83 -8.85 -21.60
C HIS A 37 -21.64 -9.83 -21.55
N TYR A 38 -20.53 -9.45 -20.94
CA TYR A 38 -19.38 -10.35 -20.82
C TYR A 38 -19.64 -11.48 -19.83
N GLN A 39 -19.03 -12.63 -20.08
CA GLN A 39 -19.04 -13.76 -19.16
C GLN A 39 -18.60 -13.33 -17.75
N ILE A 40 -19.30 -13.83 -16.72
CA ILE A 40 -19.05 -13.44 -15.33
C ILE A 40 -17.61 -13.70 -14.90
N SER A 41 -16.97 -14.75 -15.42
CA SER A 41 -15.55 -15.05 -15.18
C SER A 41 -14.65 -13.88 -15.57
N ARG A 42 -14.86 -13.30 -16.76
CA ARG A 42 -14.11 -12.13 -17.25
C ARG A 42 -14.35 -10.89 -16.40
N ILE A 43 -15.60 -10.68 -15.94
CA ILE A 43 -15.95 -9.57 -15.04
C ILE A 43 -15.23 -9.72 -13.69
N ARG A 44 -15.24 -10.91 -13.10
CA ARG A 44 -14.53 -11.21 -11.85
C ARG A 44 -13.03 -10.96 -12.01
N GLN A 45 -12.42 -11.50 -13.06
CA GLN A 45 -10.98 -11.31 -13.34
C GLN A 45 -10.62 -9.83 -13.51
N PHE A 46 -11.44 -9.06 -14.22
CA PHE A 46 -11.22 -7.62 -14.42
C PHE A 46 -11.15 -6.86 -13.10
N TYR A 47 -12.12 -7.07 -12.20
CA TYR A 47 -12.17 -6.38 -10.91
C TYR A 47 -11.12 -6.92 -9.93
N THR A 48 -10.87 -8.23 -9.93
CA THR A 48 -9.80 -8.85 -9.12
C THR A 48 -8.44 -8.29 -9.51
N ARG A 49 -8.16 -8.12 -10.81
CA ARG A 49 -6.91 -7.50 -11.29
C ARG A 49 -6.74 -6.09 -10.75
N LYS A 50 -7.80 -5.27 -10.74
CA LYS A 50 -7.73 -3.90 -10.18
C LYS A 50 -7.46 -3.89 -8.68
N VAL A 51 -8.12 -4.76 -7.90
CA VAL A 51 -7.90 -4.87 -6.46
C VAL A 51 -6.47 -5.35 -6.17
N LYS A 52 -6.02 -6.42 -6.83
CA LYS A 52 -4.67 -6.97 -6.63
C LYS A 52 -3.57 -6.02 -7.07
N PHE A 53 -3.71 -5.36 -8.21
CA PHE A 53 -2.73 -4.38 -8.68
C PHE A 53 -2.58 -3.21 -7.70
N THR A 54 -3.69 -2.74 -7.14
CA THR A 54 -3.68 -1.66 -6.15
C THR A 54 -3.05 -2.12 -4.84
N GLN A 55 -3.43 -3.30 -4.34
CA GLN A 55 -2.83 -3.92 -3.16
C GLN A 55 -1.31 -4.03 -3.32
N GLN A 56 -0.83 -4.54 -4.45
CA GLN A 56 0.60 -4.69 -4.72
C GLN A 56 1.30 -3.33 -4.74
N THR A 57 0.72 -2.34 -5.42
CA THR A 57 1.33 -1.01 -5.50
C THR A 57 1.44 -0.32 -4.14
N PHE A 58 0.42 -0.45 -3.28
CA PHE A 58 0.51 0.01 -1.89
C PHE A 58 1.60 -0.74 -1.13
N TYR A 59 1.60 -2.06 -1.23
CA TYR A 59 2.54 -2.92 -0.51
C TYR A 59 3.99 -2.62 -0.89
N ASP A 60 4.31 -2.48 -2.17
CA ASP A 60 5.67 -2.20 -2.66
C ASP A 60 6.16 -0.84 -2.15
N LYS A 61 5.33 0.20 -2.24
CA LYS A 61 5.69 1.54 -1.78
C LYS A 61 5.87 1.60 -0.26
N LEU A 62 4.98 0.97 0.51
CA LEU A 62 5.12 0.92 1.98
C LEU A 62 6.33 0.08 2.39
N THR A 63 6.63 -1.00 1.65
CA THR A 63 7.83 -1.82 1.90
C THR A 63 9.09 -1.00 1.66
N ALA A 64 9.16 -0.24 0.56
CA ALA A 64 10.30 0.63 0.26
C ALA A 64 10.58 1.60 1.42
N ILE A 65 9.54 2.25 1.96
CA ILE A 65 9.67 3.13 3.13
C ILE A 65 10.22 2.36 4.34
N VAL A 66 9.67 1.19 4.66
CA VAL A 66 10.13 0.40 5.84
C VAL A 66 11.57 -0.11 5.68
N THR A 67 12.02 -0.38 4.45
CA THR A 67 13.36 -0.94 4.19
C THR A 67 14.44 0.12 4.00
N GLU A 68 14.10 1.29 3.46
CA GLU A 68 15.06 2.36 3.19
C GLU A 68 15.43 3.13 4.46
N PHE A 69 14.51 3.19 5.43
CA PHE A 69 14.78 3.83 6.71
C PHE A 69 15.64 2.92 7.61
N PRO A 70 16.73 3.45 8.20
CA PRO A 70 17.64 2.67 9.01
C PRO A 70 16.99 2.21 10.33
N ARG A 71 17.24 0.96 10.72
CA ARG A 71 16.82 0.43 12.01
C ARG A 71 17.80 0.88 13.08
N LEU A 72 17.31 1.58 14.09
CA LEU A 72 18.17 2.19 15.12
C LEU A 72 18.98 1.19 15.94
N GLU A 73 18.50 -0.05 16.05
CA GLU A 73 19.20 -1.16 16.75
C GLU A 73 20.39 -1.72 15.97
N GLU A 74 20.42 -1.52 14.66
CA GLU A 74 21.47 -2.01 13.76
C GLU A 74 22.49 -0.90 13.43
N LEU A 75 22.27 0.32 13.93
CA LEU A 75 23.18 1.47 13.75
C LEU A 75 24.30 1.49 14.79
N HIS A 76 25.42 2.09 14.41
CA HIS A 76 26.50 2.38 15.37
C HIS A 76 25.99 3.33 16.47
N PRO A 77 26.38 3.14 17.76
CA PRO A 77 25.88 3.94 18.88
C PRO A 77 25.91 5.45 18.66
N PHE A 78 26.99 5.98 18.08
CA PHE A 78 27.09 7.39 17.69
C PHE A 78 25.91 7.90 16.84
N TYR A 79 25.51 7.16 15.79
CA TYR A 79 24.39 7.55 14.94
C TYR A 79 23.04 7.32 15.62
N ALA A 80 22.94 6.29 16.46
CA ALA A 80 21.72 6.04 17.23
C ALA A 80 21.45 7.17 18.24
N ASP A 81 22.49 7.64 18.94
CA ASP A 81 22.41 8.76 19.88
C ASP A 81 22.11 10.08 19.16
N LEU A 82 22.74 10.29 18.00
CA LEU A 82 22.46 11.46 17.16
C LEU A 82 21.00 11.50 16.69
N ILE A 83 20.45 10.38 16.22
CA ILE A 83 19.04 10.29 15.81
C ILE A 83 18.12 10.48 17.01
N ASN A 84 18.47 9.92 18.17
CA ASN A 84 17.70 10.12 19.39
C ASN A 84 17.61 11.60 19.78
N ALA A 85 18.73 12.33 19.70
CA ALA A 85 18.77 13.76 20.00
C ALA A 85 18.01 14.63 18.98
N LEU A 86 17.99 14.25 17.70
CA LEU A 86 17.38 15.04 16.62
C LEU A 86 15.89 14.72 16.36
N TYR A 87 15.49 13.46 16.48
CA TYR A 87 14.21 12.96 15.96
C TYR A 87 13.35 12.20 16.97
N ASP A 88 13.83 12.03 18.21
CA ASP A 88 13.23 11.15 19.22
C ASP A 88 13.13 9.69 18.73
N ARG A 89 13.91 8.81 19.37
CA ARG A 89 13.96 7.38 19.04
C ARG A 89 12.58 6.71 19.10
N ASP A 90 11.77 7.07 20.08
CA ASP A 90 10.50 6.39 20.34
C ASP A 90 9.46 6.82 19.30
N HIS A 91 9.43 8.11 18.94
CA HIS A 91 8.60 8.61 17.84
C HIS A 91 8.98 7.95 16.51
N TYR A 92 10.28 7.86 16.20
CA TYR A 92 10.78 7.23 14.98
C TYR A 92 10.37 5.76 14.87
N LYS A 93 10.57 4.97 15.94
CA LYS A 93 10.20 3.54 15.96
C LYS A 93 8.69 3.36 15.85
N LEU A 94 7.91 4.17 16.55
CA LEU A 94 6.45 4.10 16.51
C LEU A 94 5.93 4.38 15.10
N ALA A 95 6.43 5.41 14.43
CA ALA A 95 6.04 5.78 13.08
C ALA A 95 6.33 4.64 12.08
N LEU A 96 7.54 4.06 12.08
CA LEU A 96 7.85 2.91 11.21
C LEU A 96 6.98 1.68 11.54
N GLY A 97 6.67 1.46 12.82
CA GLY A 97 5.75 0.40 13.27
C GLY A 97 4.32 0.59 12.74
N GLN A 98 3.81 1.82 12.72
CA GLN A 98 2.51 2.16 12.15
C GLN A 98 2.48 1.92 10.64
N ILE A 99 3.52 2.33 9.91
CA ILE A 99 3.63 2.08 8.46
C ILE A 99 3.67 0.57 8.17
N ASN A 100 4.42 -0.20 8.95
CA ASN A 100 4.45 -1.65 8.78
C ASN A 100 3.09 -2.30 9.07
N THR A 101 2.38 -1.83 10.09
CA THR A 101 1.00 -2.26 10.39
C THR A 101 0.06 -1.95 9.22
N ALA A 102 0.10 -0.73 8.70
CA ALA A 102 -0.70 -0.30 7.55
C ALA A 102 -0.43 -1.19 6.31
N ARG A 103 0.83 -1.53 6.05
CA ARG A 103 1.23 -2.47 4.98
C ARG A 103 0.54 -3.82 5.11
N HIS A 104 0.51 -4.39 6.31
CA HIS A 104 -0.15 -5.67 6.56
C HIS A 104 -1.68 -5.57 6.45
N LEU A 105 -2.28 -4.48 6.91
CA LEU A 105 -3.72 -4.23 6.78
C LEU A 105 -4.14 -4.13 5.32
N VAL A 106 -3.39 -3.42 4.48
CA VAL A 106 -3.66 -3.32 3.03
C VAL A 106 -3.57 -4.69 2.36
N ALA A 107 -2.56 -5.49 2.72
CA ALA A 107 -2.43 -6.86 2.19
C ALA A 107 -3.65 -7.73 2.56
N ARG A 108 -4.11 -7.67 3.82
CA ARG A 108 -5.29 -8.39 4.30
C ARG A 108 -6.55 -7.99 3.53
N VAL A 109 -6.83 -6.68 3.43
CA VAL A 109 -7.97 -6.15 2.65
C VAL A 109 -7.93 -6.65 1.21
N GLY A 110 -6.77 -6.58 0.54
CA GLY A 110 -6.64 -7.06 -0.84
C GLY A 110 -6.91 -8.56 -0.99
N GLN A 111 -6.49 -9.38 -0.03
CA GLN A 111 -6.77 -10.82 -0.03
C GLN A 111 -8.27 -11.09 0.18
N ASP A 112 -8.90 -10.48 1.18
CA ASP A 112 -10.29 -10.72 1.53
C ASP A 112 -11.24 -10.33 0.40
N TYR A 113 -11.08 -9.15 -0.18
CA TYR A 113 -11.91 -8.71 -1.30
C TYR A 113 -11.66 -9.53 -2.57
N SER A 114 -10.45 -10.05 -2.77
CA SER A 114 -10.18 -10.98 -3.88
C SER A 114 -10.91 -12.32 -3.69
N ARG A 115 -11.08 -12.80 -2.44
CA ARG A 115 -11.90 -13.99 -2.15
C ARG A 115 -13.38 -13.69 -2.40
N LEU A 116 -13.89 -12.54 -1.93
CA LEU A 116 -15.29 -12.14 -2.16
C LEU A 116 -15.62 -11.99 -3.66
N LEU A 117 -14.70 -11.45 -4.45
CA LEU A 117 -14.89 -11.30 -5.90
C LEU A 117 -15.02 -12.64 -6.65
N LYS A 118 -14.52 -13.76 -6.10
CA LYS A 118 -14.72 -15.09 -6.71
C LYS A 118 -16.19 -15.47 -6.80
N TYR A 119 -17.02 -14.96 -5.89
CA TYR A 119 -18.45 -15.27 -5.78
C TYR A 119 -19.36 -14.13 -6.28
N GLY A 120 -18.82 -13.11 -6.95
CA GLY A 120 -19.62 -12.04 -7.52
C GLY A 120 -20.53 -12.54 -8.65
N ASP A 121 -21.83 -12.27 -8.56
CA ASP A 121 -22.86 -12.74 -9.50
C ASP A 121 -23.11 -11.79 -10.69
N SER A 122 -22.74 -10.51 -10.54
CA SER A 122 -23.13 -9.45 -11.46
C SER A 122 -22.06 -8.38 -11.59
N LEU A 123 -22.09 -7.64 -12.70
CA LEU A 123 -21.22 -6.48 -12.92
C LEU A 123 -21.36 -5.45 -11.79
N TYR A 124 -22.58 -5.19 -11.35
CA TYR A 124 -22.86 -4.25 -10.27
C TYR A 124 -22.22 -4.68 -8.94
N ARG A 125 -22.43 -5.93 -8.51
CA ARG A 125 -21.85 -6.47 -7.27
C ARG A 125 -20.33 -6.44 -7.30
N CYS A 126 -19.71 -6.86 -8.41
CA CYS A 126 -18.26 -6.80 -8.56
C CYS A 126 -17.72 -5.35 -8.55
N LYS A 127 -18.44 -4.40 -9.16
CA LYS A 127 -18.09 -2.97 -9.14
C LYS A 127 -18.12 -2.41 -7.71
N GLN A 128 -19.14 -2.76 -6.92
CA GLN A 128 -19.27 -2.35 -5.52
C GLN A 128 -18.14 -2.95 -4.66
N LEU A 129 -17.87 -4.26 -4.80
CA LEU A 129 -16.76 -4.91 -4.11
C LEU A 129 -15.41 -4.23 -4.41
N LYS A 130 -15.16 -3.88 -5.68
CA LYS A 130 -13.96 -3.13 -6.06
C LYS A 130 -13.90 -1.75 -5.40
N ARG A 131 -15.01 -1.00 -5.39
CA ARG A 131 -15.07 0.33 -4.76
C ARG A 131 -14.80 0.24 -3.26
N ALA A 132 -15.42 -0.72 -2.58
CA ALA A 132 -15.23 -0.95 -1.15
C ALA A 132 -13.78 -1.34 -0.82
N ALA A 133 -13.16 -2.22 -1.61
CA ALA A 133 -11.76 -2.61 -1.42
C ALA A 133 -10.81 -1.41 -1.51
N LEU A 134 -10.90 -0.63 -2.59
CA LEU A 134 -10.06 0.56 -2.80
C LEU A 134 -10.32 1.64 -1.75
N GLY A 135 -11.60 1.84 -1.38
CA GLY A 135 -11.99 2.77 -0.33
C GLY A 135 -11.34 2.41 1.00
N ARG A 136 -11.42 1.15 1.42
CA ARG A 136 -10.80 0.68 2.67
C ARG A 136 -9.28 0.81 2.66
N MET A 137 -8.61 0.50 1.54
CA MET A 137 -7.17 0.73 1.38
C MET A 137 -6.81 2.22 1.52
N ALA A 138 -7.61 3.12 0.92
CA ALA A 138 -7.40 4.56 1.02
C ALA A 138 -7.72 5.13 2.41
N THR A 139 -8.63 4.51 3.16
CA THR A 139 -8.91 4.88 4.56
C THR A 139 -7.76 4.49 5.48
N ILE A 140 -7.16 3.30 5.28
CA ILE A 140 -5.98 2.87 6.06
C ILE A 140 -4.84 3.88 5.95
N MET A 141 -4.68 4.55 4.80
CA MET A 141 -3.65 5.57 4.59
C MET A 141 -3.95 6.94 5.23
N ARG A 142 -5.20 7.19 5.63
CA ARG A 142 -5.64 8.47 6.21
C ARG A 142 -5.80 8.43 7.72
N GLY A 143 -5.88 7.23 8.29
CA GLY A 143 -6.01 7.00 9.73
C GLY A 143 -4.68 6.81 10.42
#